data_AF-A0A7C7XZJ6-F1
#
_entry.id   AF-A0A7C7XZJ6-F1
#
_cell.length_a   1.000
_cell.length_b   1.000
_cell.length_c   1.000
_cell.angle_alpha   90.00
_cell.angle_beta   90.00
_cell.angle_gamma   90.00
#
_symmetry.space_group_name_H-M   'P 1'
#
loop_
_entity.id
_entity.type
_entity.pdbx_description
1 polymer ?
#
loop_
_entity_poly.entity_id
_entity_poly.type
_entity_poly.pdbx_seq_one_letter_code
_entity_poly.pdbx_strand_id
1 'polypeptide(L)'
;MSDNSGDDEQQWTLNDSMQKLASCLEENDLSIDDLFAQIDSDSDGSINGPELHKGLQTLAGESLSPSQVSSIIKAFDINEDNRIDVEELRAAFAGMQDDSAE
;
A
#
# COMPACT_ATOMS: atom_id res chain seq x y z
N MET A 1 28.41 -23.03 0.60
CA MET A 1 27.93 -22.28 1.77
C MET A 1 27.49 -20.93 1.24
N SER A 2 26.17 -20.76 1.09
CA SER A 2 25.57 -19.53 0.58
C SER A 2 25.60 -18.50 1.69
N ASP A 3 26.57 -17.59 1.60
CA ASP A 3 26.64 -16.41 2.47
C ASP A 3 26.13 -15.23 1.63
N ASN A 4 24.81 -15.08 1.59
CA ASN A 4 24.13 -13.93 1.01
C ASN A 4 24.13 -12.81 2.06
N SER A 5 25.31 -12.31 2.40
CA SER A 5 25.48 -11.16 3.29
C SER A 5 25.30 -9.87 2.50
N GLY A 6 24.29 -9.08 2.90
CA GLY A 6 24.44 -7.64 2.95
C GLY A 6 23.68 -6.81 1.92
N ASP A 7 22.36 -6.97 1.81
CA ASP A 7 21.47 -5.87 1.46
C ASP A 7 20.11 -6.13 2.16
N ASP A 8 19.95 -5.58 3.36
CA ASP A 8 18.64 -5.30 3.97
C ASP A 8 17.94 -4.18 3.17
N GLU A 9 17.91 -4.29 1.85
CA GLU A 9 16.96 -3.60 0.98
C GLU A 9 15.68 -4.41 1.04
N GLN A 10 14.95 -4.32 2.16
CA GLN A 10 13.59 -4.86 2.21
C GLN A 10 12.78 -4.17 1.12
N GLN A 11 12.78 -4.77 -0.08
CA GLN A 11 11.93 -4.44 -1.20
C GLN A 11 10.54 -4.68 -0.68
N TRP A 12 9.92 -3.60 -0.27
CA TRP A 12 8.51 -3.65 0.05
C TRP A 12 7.77 -3.94 -1.25
N THR A 13 7.20 -5.15 -1.33
CA THR A 13 6.53 -5.63 -2.55
C THR A 13 5.05 -5.29 -2.51
N LEU A 14 4.39 -5.34 -3.67
CA LEU A 14 2.93 -5.19 -3.77
C LEU A 14 2.20 -6.08 -2.74
N ASN A 15 2.62 -7.35 -2.65
CA ASN A 15 1.99 -8.35 -1.81
C ASN A 15 2.09 -8.01 -0.32
N ASP A 16 3.23 -7.51 0.13
CA ASP A 16 3.44 -7.13 1.53
C ASP A 16 2.58 -5.91 1.90
N SER A 17 2.60 -4.90 1.04
CA SER A 17 1.75 -3.70 1.17
C SER A 17 0.28 -4.04 1.27
N MET A 18 -0.19 -4.93 0.39
CA MET A 18 -1.56 -5.40 0.34
C MET A 18 -1.95 -6.14 1.60
N GLN A 19 -1.15 -7.12 2.02
CA GLN A 19 -1.41 -7.89 3.24
C GLN A 19 -1.47 -6.97 4.45
N LYS A 20 -0.59 -5.96 4.52
CA LYS A 20 -0.58 -4.99 5.61
C LYS A 20 -1.83 -4.12 5.61
N LEU A 21 -2.17 -3.53 4.47
CA LEU A 21 -3.35 -2.67 4.33
C LEU A 21 -4.65 -3.48 4.53
N ALA A 22 -4.71 -4.73 4.06
CA ALA A 22 -5.82 -5.66 4.30
C ALA A 22 -6.01 -6.00 5.76
N SER A 23 -4.91 -6.29 6.47
CA SER A 23 -4.97 -6.52 7.91
C SER A 23 -5.45 -5.28 8.65
N CYS A 24 -5.05 -4.07 8.22
CA CYS A 24 -5.56 -2.83 8.80
C CYS A 24 -7.06 -2.63 8.57
N LEU A 25 -7.58 -2.94 7.38
CA LEU A 25 -9.02 -2.84 7.08
C LEU A 25 -9.83 -3.80 7.93
N GLU A 26 -9.40 -5.06 8.02
CA GLU A 26 -10.11 -6.12 8.73
C GLU A 26 -10.07 -5.91 10.26
N GLU A 27 -8.94 -5.46 10.82
CA GLU A 27 -8.82 -5.15 12.25
C GLU A 27 -9.64 -3.91 12.68
N ASN A 28 -9.80 -2.93 11.79
CA ASN A 28 -10.49 -1.68 12.10
C ASN A 28 -11.95 -1.64 11.60
N ASP A 29 -12.44 -2.70 10.96
CA ASP A 29 -13.76 -2.76 10.32
C ASP A 29 -13.99 -1.56 9.37
N LEU A 30 -12.94 -1.16 8.65
CA LEU A 30 -12.95 0.00 7.75
C LEU A 30 -13.18 -0.45 6.30
N SER A 31 -13.85 0.40 5.53
CA SER A 31 -13.93 0.23 4.07
C SER A 31 -12.66 0.72 3.39
N ILE A 32 -12.41 0.28 2.14
CA ILE A 32 -11.31 0.81 1.32
C ILE A 32 -11.35 2.34 1.27
N ASP A 33 -12.55 2.91 1.17
CA ASP A 33 -12.81 4.36 1.19
C ASP A 33 -12.35 5.01 2.50
N ASP A 34 -12.67 4.41 3.65
CA ASP A 34 -12.26 4.94 4.97
C ASP A 34 -10.75 4.84 5.15
N LEU A 35 -10.13 3.71 4.79
CA LEU A 35 -8.67 3.58 4.82
C LEU A 35 -8.01 4.61 3.90
N PHE A 36 -8.56 4.77 2.70
CA PHE A 36 -8.07 5.74 1.73
C PHE A 36 -8.15 7.15 2.30
N ALA A 37 -9.31 7.55 2.84
CA ALA A 37 -9.52 8.84 3.49
C ALA A 37 -8.67 9.02 4.75
N GLN A 38 -8.27 7.93 5.42
CA GLN A 38 -7.37 8.00 6.57
C GLN A 38 -5.93 8.34 6.16
N ILE A 39 -5.52 7.94 4.96
CA ILE A 39 -4.19 8.19 4.39
C ILE A 39 -4.17 9.51 3.61
N ASP A 40 -5.18 9.73 2.76
CA ASP A 40 -5.40 10.93 1.95
C ASP A 40 -5.79 12.10 2.87
N SER A 41 -4.80 12.92 3.22
CA SER A 41 -4.99 14.08 4.09
C SER A 41 -5.59 15.26 3.35
N ASP A 42 -5.35 15.37 2.05
CA ASP A 42 -5.89 16.47 1.23
C ASP A 42 -7.29 16.14 0.67
N SER A 43 -7.70 14.86 0.69
CA SER A 43 -8.95 14.39 0.10
C SER A 43 -9.03 14.71 -1.40
N ASP A 44 -7.89 14.66 -2.09
CA ASP A 44 -7.77 14.93 -3.53
C ASP A 44 -8.20 13.72 -4.37
N GLY A 45 -8.42 12.55 -3.74
CA GLY A 45 -8.82 11.32 -4.42
C GLY A 45 -7.66 10.47 -4.92
N SER A 46 -6.42 10.90 -4.63
CA SER A 46 -5.18 10.21 -5.00
C SER A 46 -4.15 10.30 -3.87
N ILE A 47 -3.66 9.17 -3.38
CA ILE A 47 -2.62 9.12 -2.34
C ILE A 47 -1.25 9.28 -3.01
N ASN A 48 -0.50 10.29 -2.58
CA ASN A 48 0.88 10.50 -3.02
C ASN A 48 1.92 9.99 -2.01
N GLY A 49 3.19 9.95 -2.42
CA GLY A 49 4.34 9.53 -1.61
C GLY A 49 4.33 10.00 -0.15
N PRO A 50 4.29 11.31 0.11
CA PRO A 50 4.34 11.82 1.47
C PRO A 50 3.09 11.46 2.30
N GLU A 51 1.92 11.34 1.67
CA GLU A 51 0.68 10.91 2.34
C GLU A 51 0.72 9.43 2.70
N LEU A 52 1.10 8.56 1.75
CA LEU A 52 1.25 7.12 2.00
C LEU A 52 2.26 6.86 3.13
N HIS A 53 3.39 7.57 3.11
CA HIS A 53 4.40 7.48 4.16
C HIS A 53 3.82 7.80 5.54
N LYS A 54 3.06 8.89 5.66
CA LYS A 54 2.41 9.29 6.92
C LYS A 54 1.28 8.35 7.32
N GLY A 55 0.50 7.90 6.35
CA GLY A 55 -0.62 6.98 6.54
C GLY A 55 -0.13 5.63 7.06
N LEU A 56 0.87 5.03 6.42
CA LEU A 56 1.49 3.78 6.88
C LEU A 56 2.15 3.93 8.25
N GLN A 57 2.82 5.06 8.51
CA GLN A 57 3.35 5.33 9.85
C GLN A 57 2.26 5.42 10.92
N THR A 58 1.08 5.93 10.56
CA THR A 58 -0.05 6.11 11.50
C THR A 58 -0.85 4.83 11.70
N LEU A 59 -1.12 4.10 10.62
CA LEU A 59 -1.95 2.90 10.57
C LEU A 59 -1.19 1.63 10.95
N ALA A 60 -0.03 1.44 10.34
CA ALA A 60 0.80 0.25 10.52
C ALA A 60 1.88 0.45 11.61
N GLY A 61 2.12 1.69 12.05
CA GLY A 61 3.20 2.01 12.99
C GLY A 61 4.60 1.87 12.37
N GLU A 62 4.70 1.68 11.05
CA GLU A 62 5.95 1.44 10.35
C GLU A 62 6.47 2.71 9.69
N SER A 63 7.73 3.03 9.99
CA SER A 63 8.45 4.14 9.35
C SER A 63 9.21 3.61 8.15
N LEU A 64 8.57 3.64 6.99
CA LEU A 64 9.18 3.24 5.72
C LEU A 64 10.05 4.37 5.17
N SER A 65 11.14 4.02 4.50
CA SER A 65 11.95 5.02 3.80
C SER A 65 11.22 5.55 2.56
N PRO A 66 11.49 6.80 2.10
CA PRO A 66 10.87 7.35 0.90
C PRO A 66 11.07 6.47 -0.35
N SER A 67 12.20 5.77 -0.45
CA SER A 67 12.44 4.78 -1.51
C SER A 67 11.48 3.59 -1.44
N GLN A 68 11.21 3.07 -0.23
CA GLN A 68 10.27 1.97 -0.03
C GLN A 68 8.84 2.42 -0.34
N VAL A 69 8.45 3.60 0.13
CA VAL A 69 7.14 4.19 -0.19
C VAL A 69 6.97 4.38 -1.69
N SER A 70 8.00 4.85 -2.40
CA SER A 70 7.95 4.95 -3.85
C SER A 70 7.79 3.58 -4.53
N SER A 71 8.40 2.52 -3.99
CA SER A 71 8.21 1.16 -4.50
C SER A 71 6.79 0.66 -4.27
N ILE A 72 6.18 0.99 -3.13
CA ILE A 72 4.77 0.67 -2.84
C ILE A 72 3.87 1.37 -3.85
N ILE A 73 4.05 2.68 -4.01
CA ILE A 73 3.24 3.46 -4.96
C ILE A 73 3.34 2.84 -6.34
N LYS A 74 4.55 2.65 -6.87
CA LYS A 74 4.77 2.03 -8.17
C LYS A 74 4.18 0.63 -8.32
N ALA A 75 3.92 -0.06 -7.21
CA ALA A 75 3.33 -1.39 -7.24
C ALA A 75 1.81 -1.35 -7.37
N PHE A 76 1.15 -0.33 -6.80
CA PHE A 76 -0.29 -0.09 -6.92
C PHE A 76 -0.67 0.79 -8.11
N ASP A 77 0.24 1.68 -8.47
CA ASP A 77 0.17 2.64 -9.56
C ASP A 77 0.24 1.90 -10.90
N ILE A 78 -0.94 1.64 -11.47
CA ILE A 78 -1.13 0.98 -12.77
C ILE A 78 -0.98 2.01 -13.88
N ASN A 79 -1.38 3.26 -13.62
CA ASN A 79 -1.35 4.35 -14.59
C ASN A 79 0.02 5.07 -14.68
N GLU A 80 0.96 4.72 -13.81
CA GLU A 80 2.30 5.31 -13.67
C GLU A 80 2.28 6.84 -13.39
N ASP A 81 1.27 7.35 -12.68
CA ASP A 81 1.16 8.77 -12.27
C ASP A 81 1.93 9.07 -10.96
N ASN A 82 2.60 8.08 -10.39
CA ASN A 82 3.30 8.20 -9.12
C ASN A 82 2.35 8.51 -7.93
N ARG A 83 1.08 8.11 -8.08
CA ARG A 83 -0.01 8.26 -7.10
C ARG A 83 -0.83 6.97 -7.08
N ILE A 84 -1.57 6.76 -6.00
CA ILE A 84 -2.51 5.64 -5.88
C ILE A 84 -3.91 6.23 -5.84
N ASP A 85 -4.70 5.96 -6.87
CA ASP A 85 -6.09 6.36 -6.91
C ASP A 85 -6.97 5.42 -6.08
N VAL A 86 -8.11 5.92 -5.59
CA VAL A 86 -9.08 5.08 -4.87
C VAL A 86 -9.56 3.88 -5.70
N GLU A 87 -9.65 4.05 -7.02
CA GLU A 87 -10.01 2.98 -7.96
C GLU A 87 -8.91 1.92 -8.06
N GLU A 88 -7.64 2.35 -8.12
CA GLU A 88 -6.49 1.43 -8.14
C GLU A 88 -6.43 0.63 -6.85
N LEU A 89 -6.52 1.31 -5.69
CA LEU A 89 -6.56 0.64 -4.39
C LEU A 89 -7.70 -0.38 -4.34
N ARG A 90 -8.94 0.02 -4.68
CA ARG A 90 -10.10 -0.90 -4.71
C ARG A 90 -9.88 -2.09 -5.63
N ALA A 91 -9.37 -1.88 -6.84
CA ALA A 91 -9.12 -2.95 -7.80
C ALA A 91 -8.06 -3.92 -7.28
N ALA A 92 -7.02 -3.40 -6.65
CA ALA A 92 -5.94 -4.18 -6.06
C ALA A 92 -6.47 -5.11 -4.95
N PHE A 93 -7.34 -4.58 -4.10
CA PHE A 93 -8.00 -5.34 -3.03
C PHE A 93 -9.07 -6.33 -3.53
N ALA A 94 -9.86 -5.94 -4.52
CA ALA A 94 -10.87 -6.80 -5.13
C ALA A 94 -10.23 -7.96 -5.90
N GLY A 95 -9.09 -7.73 -6.55
CA GLY A 95 -8.34 -8.76 -7.28
C GLY A 95 -7.81 -9.90 -6.39
N MET A 96 -7.71 -9.70 -5.07
CA MET A 96 -7.36 -10.76 -4.11
C MET A 96 -8.57 -11.63 -3.68
N GLN A 97 -9.81 -11.15 -3.87
CA GLN A 97 -11.02 -11.89 -3.50
C GLN A 97 -11.57 -12.78 -4.63
N ASP A 98 -11.01 -12.70 -5.84
CA ASP A 98 -11.48 -13.42 -7.04
C ASP A 98 -10.53 -14.56 -7.45
N ASP A 99 -10.16 -15.44 -6.51
CA ASP A 99 -9.49 -16.73 -6.80
C ASP A 99 -10.49 -17.90 -6.63
N SER A 100 -11.76 -17.66 -6.96
CA SER A 100 -12.85 -18.64 -6.84
C SER A 100 -13.91 -18.49 -7.93
N ALA A 101 -13.48 -18.43 -9.19
CA ALA A 101 -14.36 -18.76 -10.31
C ALA A 101 -13.54 -19.16 -11.55
N GLU A 102 -13.06 -20.42 -11.61
CA GLU A 102 -13.35 -21.35 -12.73
C GLU A 102 -13.06 -22.80 -12.36
#